data_AF-L7JZ95-F1
#
_entry.id   AF-L7JZ95-F1
#
_cell.length_a   1.000
_cell.length_b   1.000
_cell.length_c   1.000
_cell.angle_alpha   90.00
_cell.angle_beta   90.00
_cell.angle_gamma   90.00
#
_symmetry.space_group_name_H-M   'P 1'
#
loop_
_entity.id
_entity.type
_entity.pdbx_description
1 polymer ?
#
loop_
_entity_poly.entity_id
_entity_poly.type
_entity_poly.pdbx_seq_one_letter_code
_entity_poly.pdbx_strand_id
1 'polypeptide(L)'
;MARTKQTARKSTGGKAPRKQLATKAARKSAMQTSSQGVKKLRYKSGMVALKEIRRYQKSTETVVRKAPFQRMVRDVTSKIRDDMRYQAQCLSALHEAFENYLVGLFEDGLLAANHAKRVTVMPRDINLVGKLRGRFGFS
;
A
#
# COMPACT_ATOMS: atom_id res chain seq x y z
N MET A 1 -15.19 -8.35 62.55
CA MET A 1 -14.19 -8.70 61.50
C MET A 1 -14.93 -9.25 60.29
N ALA A 2 -14.92 -8.52 59.16
CA ALA A 2 -15.64 -8.90 57.94
C ALA A 2 -14.82 -9.91 57.13
N ARG A 3 -15.37 -11.10 56.90
CA ARG A 3 -14.74 -12.20 56.17
C ARG A 3 -14.72 -11.87 54.67
N THR A 4 -13.56 -11.50 54.13
CA THR A 4 -13.34 -11.33 52.69
C THR A 4 -13.39 -12.67 51.97
N LYS A 5 -14.50 -12.95 51.26
CA LYS A 5 -14.58 -14.12 50.35
C LYS A 5 -13.84 -13.79 49.05
N GLN A 6 -12.58 -14.20 48.97
CA GLN A 6 -11.87 -14.30 47.70
C GLN A 6 -12.30 -15.60 47.02
N THR A 7 -13.12 -15.54 45.97
CA THR A 7 -13.46 -16.74 45.19
C THR A 7 -12.34 -17.04 44.21
N ALA A 8 -11.71 -18.20 44.38
CA ALA A 8 -10.68 -18.71 43.48
C ALA A 8 -11.21 -18.81 42.03
N ARG A 9 -10.59 -18.09 41.10
CA ARG A 9 -10.87 -18.22 39.68
C ARG A 9 -10.15 -19.47 39.17
N LYS A 10 -10.88 -20.57 38.96
CA LYS A 10 -10.31 -21.79 38.37
C LYS A 10 -9.87 -21.51 36.93
N SER A 11 -8.60 -21.82 36.68
CA SER A 11 -7.98 -21.94 35.38
C SER A 11 -8.40 -23.26 34.71
N THR A 12 -8.30 -23.24 33.38
CA THR A 12 -8.41 -24.35 32.42
C THR A 12 -9.81 -24.81 32.01
N GLY A 13 -9.99 -24.94 30.69
CA GLY A 13 -11.02 -25.79 30.10
C GLY A 13 -12.24 -25.08 29.52
N GLY A 14 -12.07 -24.33 28.43
CA GLY A 14 -13.20 -24.03 27.56
C GLY A 14 -13.72 -25.31 26.92
N LYS A 15 -14.82 -25.86 27.44
CA LYS A 15 -15.89 -26.63 26.74
C LYS A 15 -16.82 -27.29 27.77
N ALA A 16 -18.10 -26.89 27.77
CA ALA A 16 -19.17 -27.66 28.41
C ALA A 16 -19.61 -28.82 27.48
N PRO A 17 -19.99 -30.00 27.99
CA PRO A 17 -20.45 -31.09 27.15
C PRO A 17 -21.88 -30.79 26.69
N ARG A 18 -22.06 -30.51 25.39
CA ARG A 18 -23.38 -30.23 24.81
C ARG A 18 -23.86 -31.48 24.08
N LYS A 19 -25.00 -32.04 24.51
CA LYS A 19 -25.80 -33.00 23.74
C LYS A 19 -26.05 -32.44 22.33
N GLN A 20 -25.92 -33.32 21.33
CA GLN A 20 -26.01 -33.05 19.91
C GLN A 20 -27.29 -32.29 19.52
N LEU A 21 -27.12 -31.31 18.63
CA LEU A 21 -27.98 -31.02 17.46
C LEU A 21 -27.26 -29.95 16.63
N ALA A 22 -27.08 -30.25 15.34
CA ALA A 22 -26.35 -29.43 14.41
C ALA A 22 -26.94 -28.01 14.31
N THR A 23 -26.09 -26.99 14.19
CA THR A 23 -26.31 -25.81 13.33
C THR A 23 -25.12 -24.85 13.36
N LYS A 24 -24.64 -24.53 12.16
CA LYS A 24 -23.85 -23.37 11.73
C LYS A 24 -22.67 -22.93 12.59
N ALA A 25 -21.48 -23.02 11.99
CA ALA A 25 -20.33 -22.20 12.36
C ALA A 25 -20.69 -20.71 12.21
N ALA A 26 -21.32 -20.14 13.23
CA ALA A 26 -21.36 -18.71 13.44
C ALA A 26 -19.95 -18.29 13.87
N ARG A 27 -19.09 -18.08 12.87
CA ARG A 27 -17.89 -17.25 13.08
C ARG A 27 -18.37 -15.96 13.72
N LYS A 28 -17.68 -15.61 14.79
CA LYS A 28 -17.89 -14.50 15.72
C LYS A 28 -17.94 -13.14 14.99
N SER A 29 -19.02 -12.86 14.26
CA SER A 29 -19.27 -11.59 13.55
C SER A 29 -20.73 -11.13 13.67
N ALA A 30 -21.51 -11.72 14.57
CA ALA A 30 -22.90 -11.35 14.79
C ALA A 30 -23.24 -11.31 16.28
N MET A 31 -22.63 -10.37 16.99
CA MET A 31 -23.20 -9.81 18.23
C MET A 31 -22.57 -8.45 18.49
N GLN A 32 -23.26 -7.39 18.04
CA GLN A 32 -23.31 -6.07 18.69
C GLN A 32 -24.30 -5.16 17.93
N THR A 33 -25.58 -5.52 18.04
CA THR A 33 -26.69 -4.56 17.91
C THR A 33 -27.09 -4.17 19.32
N SER A 34 -26.26 -3.37 19.98
CA SER A 34 -26.67 -2.54 21.12
C SER A 34 -25.55 -1.54 21.41
N SER A 35 -25.97 -0.31 21.66
CA SER A 35 -25.20 0.90 21.86
C SER A 35 -24.07 0.77 22.90
N GLN A 36 -22.86 0.45 22.45
CA GLN A 36 -21.59 1.06 22.85
C GLN A 36 -20.50 0.44 21.96
N GLY A 37 -20.21 1.14 20.86
CA GLY A 37 -19.37 0.64 19.77
C GLY A 37 -17.97 0.26 20.24
N VAL A 38 -17.59 -1.00 20.03
CA VAL A 38 -16.18 -1.38 20.02
C VAL A 38 -15.51 -0.55 18.94
N LYS A 39 -14.73 0.45 19.35
CA LYS A 39 -13.98 1.31 18.43
C LYS A 39 -13.15 0.40 17.54
N LYS A 40 -13.44 0.37 16.23
CA LYS A 40 -12.60 -0.33 15.26
C LYS A 40 -11.18 0.23 15.43
N LEU A 41 -10.22 -0.66 15.71
CA LEU A 41 -8.83 -0.26 15.88
C LEU A 41 -8.34 0.37 14.57
N ARG A 42 -8.01 1.66 14.60
CA ARG A 42 -7.43 2.36 13.46
C ARG A 42 -5.91 2.29 13.54
N TYR A 43 -5.26 1.96 12.43
CA TYR A 43 -3.81 2.06 12.33
C TYR A 43 -3.36 3.51 12.60
N LYS A 44 -2.23 3.67 13.28
CA LYS A 44 -1.60 4.99 13.45
C LYS A 44 -1.22 5.54 12.07
N SER A 45 -1.26 6.86 11.93
CA SER A 45 -0.76 7.52 10.71
C SER A 45 0.67 7.06 10.42
N GLY A 46 0.99 6.81 9.16
CA GLY A 46 2.27 6.26 8.72
C GLY A 46 2.42 4.73 8.85
N MET A 47 1.67 4.04 9.71
CA MET A 47 1.82 2.58 9.87
C MET A 47 1.42 1.81 8.61
N VAL A 48 0.34 2.24 7.94
CA VAL A 48 -0.10 1.65 6.67
C VAL A 48 0.92 1.93 5.57
N ALA A 49 1.41 3.18 5.47
CA ALA A 49 2.44 3.56 4.50
C ALA A 49 3.73 2.74 4.65
N LEU A 50 4.23 2.55 5.88
CA LEU A 50 5.40 1.70 6.14
C LEU A 50 5.17 0.23 5.76
N LYS A 51 3.95 -0.28 5.93
CA LYS A 51 3.59 -1.64 5.52
C LYS A 51 3.56 -1.76 3.99
N GLU A 52 3.04 -0.75 3.29
CA GLU A 52 2.99 -0.69 1.84
C GLU A 52 4.40 -0.58 1.23
N ILE A 53 5.27 0.28 1.77
CA ILE A 53 6.67 0.40 1.34
C ILE A 53 7.37 -0.95 1.40
N ARG A 54 7.28 -1.66 2.55
CA ARG A 54 7.88 -2.99 2.70
C ARG A 54 7.29 -4.03 1.76
N ARG A 55 5.98 -3.96 1.50
CA ARG A 55 5.31 -4.86 0.55
C ARG A 55 5.87 -4.64 -0.85
N TYR A 56 5.86 -3.39 -1.34
CA TYR A 56 6.27 -3.07 -2.70
C TYR A 56 7.77 -3.25 -2.93
N GLN A 57 8.61 -3.00 -1.93
CA GLN A 57 10.05 -3.29 -2.02
C GLN A 57 10.39 -4.79 -2.05
N LYS A 58 9.51 -5.64 -1.50
CA LYS A 58 9.70 -7.11 -1.52
C LYS A 58 9.22 -7.74 -2.82
N SER A 59 8.24 -7.13 -3.48
CA SER A 59 7.68 -7.60 -4.75
C SER A 59 8.32 -6.92 -5.94
N THR A 60 8.21 -7.53 -7.12
CA THR A 60 8.59 -6.94 -8.41
C THR A 60 7.40 -6.76 -9.34
N GLU A 61 6.18 -6.76 -8.78
CA GLU A 61 4.96 -6.56 -9.56
C GLU A 61 4.84 -5.10 -10.03
N THR A 62 4.44 -4.88 -11.28
CA THR A 62 4.19 -3.53 -11.81
C THR A 62 3.02 -2.89 -11.08
N VAL A 63 3.19 -1.67 -10.60
CA VAL A 63 2.20 -0.94 -9.79
C VAL A 63 1.17 -0.23 -10.68
N VAL A 64 1.59 0.25 -11.85
CA VAL A 64 0.72 0.92 -12.82
C VAL A 64 -0.06 -0.14 -13.61
N ARG A 65 -1.33 0.15 -13.88
CA ARG A 65 -2.18 -0.77 -14.65
C ARG A 65 -1.71 -0.82 -16.11
N LYS A 66 -1.50 -2.03 -16.63
CA LYS A 66 -0.99 -2.27 -17.99
C LYS A 66 -1.86 -1.65 -19.10
N ALA A 67 -3.20 -1.73 -19.00
CA ALA A 67 -4.08 -1.23 -20.05
C ALA A 67 -4.07 0.31 -20.22
N PRO A 68 -4.18 1.12 -19.15
CA PRO A 68 -3.94 2.57 -19.24
C PRO A 68 -2.55 2.93 -19.75
N PHE A 69 -1.50 2.25 -19.26
CA PHE A 69 -0.13 2.50 -19.72
C PHE A 69 0.02 2.25 -21.23
N GLN A 70 -0.52 1.13 -21.72
CA GLN A 70 -0.52 0.81 -23.15
C GLN A 70 -1.27 1.87 -23.99
N ARG A 71 -2.39 2.41 -23.50
CA ARG A 71 -3.11 3.50 -24.19
C ARG A 71 -2.26 4.77 -24.23
N MET A 72 -1.60 5.12 -23.14
CA MET A 72 -0.69 6.26 -23.08
C MET A 72 0.47 6.12 -24.07
N VAL A 73 1.11 4.94 -24.14
CA VAL A 73 2.18 4.69 -25.11
C VAL A 73 1.69 4.90 -26.54
N ARG A 74 0.49 4.44 -26.87
CA ARG A 74 -0.11 4.64 -28.20
C ARG A 74 -0.44 6.11 -28.50
N ASP A 75 -0.93 6.86 -27.52
CA ASP A 75 -1.22 8.30 -27.68
C ASP A 75 0.05 9.14 -27.90
N VAL A 76 1.16 8.80 -27.22
CA VAL A 76 2.42 9.52 -27.40
C VAL A 76 3.04 9.23 -28.77
N THR A 77 2.92 7.99 -29.22
CA THR A 77 3.58 7.52 -30.44
C THR A 77 2.82 7.85 -31.71
N SER A 78 1.49 7.96 -31.67
CA SER A 78 0.71 8.46 -32.81
C SER A 78 1.12 9.88 -33.22
N LYS A 79 1.55 10.71 -32.26
CA LYS A 79 2.09 12.06 -32.55
C LYS A 79 3.39 12.06 -33.34
N ILE A 80 4.10 10.93 -33.39
CA ILE A 80 5.37 10.77 -34.11
C ILE A 80 5.12 10.08 -35.45
N ARG A 81 4.36 8.98 -35.42
CA ARG A 81 4.05 8.18 -36.60
C ARG A 81 2.72 7.46 -36.40
N ASP A 82 1.83 7.65 -37.37
CA ASP A 82 0.56 6.93 -37.41
C ASP A 82 0.76 5.43 -37.71
N ASP A 83 -0.17 4.62 -37.23
CA ASP A 83 -0.27 3.16 -37.46
C ASP A 83 0.92 2.30 -37.00
N MET A 84 1.59 2.67 -35.90
CA MET A 84 2.60 1.81 -35.26
C MET A 84 1.98 0.58 -34.57
N ARG A 85 2.50 -0.60 -34.90
CA ARG A 85 2.19 -1.88 -34.24
C ARG A 85 3.24 -2.19 -33.17
N TYR A 86 2.78 -2.71 -32.04
CA TYR A 86 3.64 -3.02 -30.89
C TYR A 86 3.68 -4.52 -30.63
N GLN A 87 4.89 -5.04 -30.41
CA GLN A 87 5.06 -6.35 -29.80
C GLN A 87 4.70 -6.30 -28.31
N ALA A 88 4.14 -7.39 -27.79
CA ALA A 88 3.78 -7.48 -26.37
C ALA A 88 5.01 -7.29 -25.44
N GLN A 89 6.16 -7.85 -25.81
CA GLN A 89 7.41 -7.71 -25.04
C GLN A 89 7.92 -6.27 -25.01
N CYS A 90 7.78 -5.52 -26.11
CA CYS A 90 8.15 -4.11 -26.17
C CYS A 90 7.33 -3.27 -25.18
N LEU A 91 6.02 -3.49 -25.13
CA LEU A 91 5.14 -2.78 -24.18
C LEU A 91 5.49 -3.11 -22.72
N SER A 92 5.82 -4.37 -22.42
CA SER A 92 6.27 -4.76 -21.08
C SER A 92 7.61 -4.11 -20.71
N ALA A 93 8.59 -4.12 -21.62
CA ALA A 93 9.90 -3.51 -21.39
C ALA A 93 9.81 -1.99 -21.15
N LEU A 94 8.98 -1.30 -21.96
CA LEU A 94 8.71 0.13 -21.75
C LEU A 94 8.07 0.39 -20.39
N HIS A 95 7.17 -0.50 -19.95
CA HIS A 95 6.48 -0.37 -18.68
C HIS A 95 7.42 -0.55 -17.50
N GLU A 96 8.27 -1.57 -17.54
CA GLU A 96 9.28 -1.83 -16.51
C GLU A 96 10.31 -0.68 -16.43
N ALA A 97 10.80 -0.21 -17.59
CA ALA A 97 11.73 0.92 -17.64
C ALA A 97 11.11 2.21 -17.10
N PHE A 98 9.84 2.45 -17.40
CA PHE A 98 9.10 3.61 -16.91
C PHE A 98 8.92 3.58 -15.38
N GLU A 99 8.48 2.45 -14.82
CA GLU A 99 8.32 2.33 -13.37
C GLU A 99 9.67 2.41 -12.64
N ASN A 100 10.70 1.74 -13.15
CA ASN A 100 12.04 1.81 -12.57
C ASN A 100 12.58 3.25 -12.56
N TYR A 101 12.35 4.01 -13.64
CA TYR A 101 12.70 5.43 -13.67
C TYR A 101 11.98 6.24 -12.60
N LEU A 102 10.67 6.03 -12.43
CA LEU A 102 9.88 6.75 -11.42
C LEU A 102 10.31 6.39 -10.00
N VAL A 103 10.57 5.11 -9.71
CA VAL A 103 11.07 4.67 -8.41
C VAL A 103 12.37 5.40 -8.07
N GLY A 104 13.36 5.38 -8.98
CA GLY A 104 14.61 6.09 -8.75
C GLY A 104 14.43 7.62 -8.62
N LEU A 105 13.46 8.22 -9.32
CA LEU A 105 13.14 9.65 -9.16
C LEU A 105 12.53 9.95 -7.76
N PHE A 106 11.68 9.07 -7.24
CA PHE A 106 11.09 9.22 -5.90
C PHE A 106 12.10 8.95 -4.78
N GLU A 107 13.06 8.05 -4.98
CA GLU A 107 14.17 7.83 -4.04
C GLU A 107 15.00 9.10 -3.85
N ASP A 108 15.45 9.71 -4.95
CA ASP A 108 16.16 10.99 -4.90
C ASP A 108 15.28 12.12 -4.34
N GLY A 109 13.99 12.14 -4.72
CA GLY A 109 13.03 13.12 -4.21
C GLY A 109 12.85 13.01 -2.69
N LEU A 110 12.90 11.78 -2.15
CA LEU A 110 12.88 11.53 -0.72
C LEU A 110 14.17 11.99 -0.04
N LEU A 111 15.33 11.80 -0.66
CA LEU A 111 16.60 12.34 -0.15
C LEU A 111 16.57 13.87 -0.08
N ALA A 112 16.03 14.55 -1.10
CA ALA A 112 15.84 15.99 -1.11
C ALA A 112 14.86 16.48 -0.03
N ALA A 113 13.74 15.76 0.16
CA ALA A 113 12.78 16.07 1.23
C ALA A 113 13.42 15.93 2.62
N ASN A 114 14.18 14.84 2.85
CA ASN A 114 14.90 14.58 4.10
C ASN A 114 15.98 15.64 4.36
N HIS A 115 16.71 16.06 3.32
CA HIS A 115 17.68 17.15 3.42
C HIS A 115 17.03 18.45 3.91
N ALA A 116 15.79 18.71 3.49
CA ALA A 116 14.97 19.83 3.96
C ALA A 116 14.19 19.54 5.27
N LYS A 117 14.56 18.51 6.05
CA LYS A 117 13.94 18.09 7.31
C LYS A 117 12.44 17.77 7.21
N ARG A 118 11.99 17.26 6.06
CA ARG A 118 10.61 16.82 5.83
C ARG A 118 10.57 15.34 5.48
N VAL A 119 9.42 14.71 5.74
CA VAL A 119 9.14 13.31 5.37
C VAL A 119 8.19 13.23 4.16
N THR A 120 7.53 14.34 3.81
CA THR A 120 6.61 14.43 2.68
C THR A 120 7.35 14.98 1.46
N VAL A 121 7.40 14.19 0.39
CA VAL A 121 7.92 14.60 -0.92
C VAL A 121 6.96 15.62 -1.55
N MET A 122 7.52 16.69 -2.10
CA MET A 122 6.80 17.78 -2.74
C MET A 122 7.31 18.01 -4.17
N PRO A 123 6.55 18.72 -5.03
CA PRO A 123 6.99 19.02 -6.40
C PRO A 123 8.36 19.70 -6.49
N ARG A 124 8.70 20.56 -5.51
CA ARG A 124 10.03 21.20 -5.42
C ARG A 124 11.18 20.21 -5.28
N ASP A 125 10.95 19.08 -4.61
CA ASP A 125 11.98 18.05 -4.39
C ASP A 125 12.25 17.32 -5.72
N ILE A 126 11.19 16.99 -6.46
CA ILE A 126 11.29 16.37 -7.79
C ILE A 126 11.93 17.33 -8.81
N ASN A 127 11.54 18.61 -8.78
CA ASN A 127 12.11 19.62 -9.66
C ASN A 127 13.61 19.84 -9.37
N LEU A 128 14.00 19.87 -8.09
CA LEU A 128 15.41 19.96 -7.68
C LEU A 128 16.19 18.75 -8.21
N VAL A 129 15.69 17.55 -7.99
CA VAL A 129 16.32 16.31 -8.47
C VAL A 129 16.44 16.31 -9.99
N GLY A 130 15.40 16.72 -10.71
CA GLY A 130 15.45 16.77 -12.17
C GLY A 130 16.44 17.80 -12.71
N LYS A 131 16.65 18.92 -12.00
CA LYS A 131 17.73 19.89 -12.31
C LYS A 131 19.11 19.28 -12.05
N LEU A 132 19.31 18.61 -10.92
CA LEU A 132 20.58 17.97 -10.56
C LEU A 132 20.95 16.80 -11.50
N ARG A 133 19.96 16.02 -11.93
CA ARG A 133 20.13 14.92 -12.90
C ARG A 133 20.36 15.42 -14.33
N GLY A 134 20.35 16.72 -14.59
CA GLY A 134 20.47 17.29 -15.93
C GLY A 134 19.30 16.97 -16.87
N ARG A 135 18.17 16.49 -16.34
CA ARG A 135 16.97 16.11 -17.11
C ARG A 135 16.06 17.30 -17.41
N PHE A 136 16.19 18.37 -16.62
CA PHE A 136 15.63 19.69 -16.90
C PHE A 136 16.77 20.68 -17.22
N GLY A 137 17.66 20.30 -18.15
CA GLY A 137 18.69 21.20 -18.67
C GLY A 137 18.04 22.38 -19.40
N PHE A 138 18.37 23.58 -18.92
CA PHE A 138 18.24 24.90 -19.54
C PHE A 138 17.44 24.97 -20.86
N SER A 139 16.19 25.40 -20.76
CA SER A 139 15.63 26.29 -21.78
C SER A 139 16.10 27.71 -21.50
#